data_AF-A0A8H7J5T0-F1
#
_entry.id   AF-A0A8H7J5T0-F1
#
_cell.length_a   1.000
_cell.length_b   1.000
_cell.length_c   1.000
_cell.angle_alpha   90.00
_cell.angle_beta   90.00
_cell.angle_gamma   90.00
#
_symmetry.space_group_name_H-M   'P 1'
#
loop_
_entity.id
_entity.type
_entity.pdbx_description
1 polymer ?
#
loop_
_entity_poly.entity_id
_entity_poly.type
_entity_poly.pdbx_seq_one_letter_code
_entity_poly.pdbx_strand_id
1 'polypeptide(L)'
;MLLWVIAFEQYELGHVKGASHDTSRTVRTSYELPEYVALAKSAYKDWQHLEEASKQKLLTITGSVVLLPKAGPGAPAFDEWTNSIPTARQWAEGLDANNLPYELLDHEAANRRWPQFSLKEDMTANRSAKTGIVHAGKSVAAIQFLARLHGTEMKEH
;
A
#
# COMPACT_ATOMS: atom_id res chain seq x y z
N MET A 1 -2.93 -34.29 2.81
CA MET A 1 -1.86 -34.06 3.81
C MET A 1 -2.36 -32.98 4.76
N LEU A 2 -2.60 -33.30 6.02
CA LEU A 2 -2.96 -32.29 7.03
C LEU A 2 -1.66 -31.57 7.43
N LEU A 3 -1.57 -30.28 7.14
CA LEU A 3 -0.45 -29.45 7.60
C LEU A 3 -0.74 -29.03 9.04
N TRP A 4 0.15 -29.35 9.96
CA TRP A 4 0.12 -28.82 11.32
C TRP A 4 0.94 -27.53 11.37
N VAL A 5 0.37 -26.46 11.91
CA VAL A 5 0.97 -25.12 11.94
C VAL A 5 0.97 -24.60 13.36
N ILE A 6 2.11 -24.10 13.82
CA ILE A 6 2.27 -23.37 15.07
C ILE A 6 2.90 -22.01 14.80
N ALA A 7 2.34 -20.96 15.40
CA ALA A 7 2.84 -19.59 15.32
C ALA A 7 3.28 -19.11 16.71
N PHE A 8 4.46 -18.50 16.80
CA PHE A 8 5.01 -17.93 18.02
C PHE A 8 5.01 -16.40 17.92
N GLU A 9 4.41 -15.74 18.90
CA GLU A 9 4.44 -14.30 19.10
C GLU A 9 5.12 -14.02 20.45
N GLN A 10 6.06 -13.08 20.46
CA GLN A 10 6.84 -12.73 21.66
C GLN A 10 5.98 -12.01 22.71
N TYR A 11 4.92 -11.32 22.26
CA TYR A 11 4.04 -10.54 23.11
C TYR A 11 2.60 -11.08 23.09
N GLU A 12 1.67 -10.33 23.65
CA GLU A 12 0.25 -10.57 23.53
C GLU A 12 -0.26 -10.31 22.09
N LEU A 13 -1.22 -11.11 21.61
CA LEU A 13 -1.86 -10.85 20.31
C LEU A 13 -2.54 -9.47 20.33
N GLY A 14 -2.23 -8.64 19.33
CA GLY A 14 -2.72 -7.27 19.25
C GLY A 14 -1.88 -6.23 20.00
N HIS A 15 -0.68 -6.61 20.48
CA HIS A 15 0.27 -5.69 21.10
C HIS A 15 0.63 -4.49 20.19
N VAL A 16 1.07 -3.40 20.83
CA VAL A 16 1.51 -2.16 20.17
C VAL A 16 3.05 -2.03 20.07
N LYS A 17 3.77 -3.14 20.19
CA LYS A 17 5.25 -3.15 20.26
C LYS A 17 5.94 -3.44 18.92
N GLY A 18 5.16 -3.55 17.84
CA GLY A 18 5.65 -3.85 16.48
C GLY A 18 5.25 -2.77 15.45
N ALA A 19 5.24 -3.11 14.16
CA ALA A 19 4.90 -2.17 13.08
C ALA A 19 3.45 -2.31 12.54
N SER A 20 2.70 -3.29 13.05
CA SER A 20 1.38 -3.67 12.51
C SER A 20 0.20 -3.12 13.31
N HIS A 21 0.47 -2.41 14.41
CA HIS A 21 -0.56 -1.79 15.26
C HIS A 21 -1.14 -0.52 14.60
N ASP A 22 -2.01 0.18 15.35
CA ASP A 22 -2.71 1.40 14.93
C ASP A 22 -3.85 1.13 13.91
N THR A 23 -4.45 2.23 13.45
CA THR A 23 -5.75 2.26 12.81
C THR A 23 -5.65 1.92 11.34
N SER A 24 -4.75 2.56 10.58
CA SER A 24 -4.74 2.43 9.13
C SER A 24 -3.35 2.27 8.51
N ARG A 25 -3.30 1.62 7.34
CA ARG A 25 -2.14 1.62 6.43
C ARG A 25 -2.60 1.89 5.01
N THR A 26 -1.77 2.58 4.22
CA THR A 26 -1.99 2.72 2.78
C THR A 26 -1.70 1.40 2.09
N VAL A 27 -2.60 0.98 1.20
CA VAL A 27 -2.40 -0.11 0.26
C VAL A 27 -2.49 0.49 -1.13
N ARG A 28 -1.39 0.55 -1.88
CA ARG A 28 -1.35 1.19 -3.21
C ARG A 28 -0.85 0.21 -4.25
N THR A 29 -1.39 0.29 -5.46
CA THR A 29 -0.76 -0.35 -6.64
C THR A 29 0.16 0.62 -7.38
N SER A 30 0.23 1.86 -6.91
CA SER A 30 0.95 2.92 -7.60
C SER A 30 2.40 2.96 -7.11
N TYR A 31 3.38 2.53 -7.91
CA TYR A 31 4.82 2.56 -7.62
C TYR A 31 5.62 2.83 -8.90
N GLU A 32 6.86 3.30 -8.74
CA GLU A 32 7.87 3.44 -9.78
C GLU A 32 8.47 2.11 -10.25
N LEU A 33 8.55 1.11 -9.37
CA LEU A 33 9.09 -0.21 -9.70
C LEU A 33 7.98 -1.15 -10.22
N PRO A 34 8.06 -1.63 -11.48
CA PRO A 34 7.04 -2.51 -12.07
C PRO A 34 6.74 -3.77 -11.24
N GLU A 35 7.74 -4.37 -10.60
CA GLU A 35 7.60 -5.57 -9.78
C GLU A 35 6.84 -5.31 -8.48
N TYR A 36 6.98 -4.12 -7.89
CA TYR A 36 6.18 -3.70 -6.74
C TYR A 36 4.72 -3.47 -7.12
N VAL A 37 4.48 -2.89 -8.30
CA VAL A 37 3.13 -2.75 -8.84
C VAL A 37 2.48 -4.13 -9.05
N ALA A 38 3.21 -5.10 -9.63
CA ALA A 38 2.71 -6.45 -9.84
C ALA A 38 2.39 -7.17 -8.53
N LEU A 39 3.28 -7.09 -7.54
CA LEU A 39 3.07 -7.65 -6.20
C LEU A 39 1.84 -7.02 -5.54
N ALA A 40 1.74 -5.68 -5.57
CA ALA A 40 0.60 -4.97 -5.01
C ALA A 40 -0.72 -5.38 -5.68
N LYS A 41 -0.77 -5.54 -7.00
CA LYS A 41 -1.96 -6.03 -7.71
C LYS A 41 -2.40 -7.40 -7.21
N SER A 42 -1.47 -8.29 -6.88
CA SER A 42 -1.80 -9.59 -6.28
C SER A 42 -2.45 -9.43 -4.91
N ALA A 43 -1.88 -8.58 -4.05
CA ALA A 43 -2.37 -8.36 -2.68
C ALA A 43 -3.83 -7.88 -2.61
N TYR A 44 -4.35 -7.19 -3.64
CA TYR A 44 -5.76 -6.80 -3.67
C TYR A 44 -6.71 -7.99 -3.74
N LYS A 45 -6.31 -9.09 -4.39
CA LYS A 45 -7.08 -10.33 -4.39
C LYS A 45 -7.08 -10.96 -3.00
N ASP A 46 -5.93 -10.93 -2.32
CA ASP A 46 -5.80 -11.46 -0.96
C ASP A 46 -6.61 -10.65 0.05
N TRP A 47 -6.67 -9.33 -0.11
CA TRP A 47 -7.56 -8.47 0.68
C TRP A 47 -9.03 -8.84 0.48
N GLN A 48 -9.47 -9.04 -0.76
CA GLN A 48 -10.83 -9.48 -1.04
C GLN A 48 -11.13 -10.83 -0.37
N HIS A 49 -10.24 -11.81 -0.53
CA HIS A 49 -10.40 -13.13 0.12
C HIS A 49 -10.46 -13.02 1.64
N LEU A 50 -9.63 -12.17 2.25
CA LEU A 50 -9.65 -11.95 3.70
C LEU A 50 -10.96 -11.32 4.16
N GLU A 51 -11.49 -10.32 3.46
CA GLU A 51 -12.80 -9.72 3.76
C GLU A 51 -13.92 -10.75 3.63
N GLU A 52 -13.90 -11.59 2.59
CA GLU A 52 -14.88 -12.65 2.35
C GLU A 52 -14.84 -13.75 3.42
N ALA A 53 -13.65 -14.17 3.85
CA ALA A 53 -13.45 -15.21 4.86
C ALA A 53 -13.78 -14.70 6.27
N SER A 54 -13.35 -13.48 6.62
CA SER A 54 -13.57 -12.89 7.94
C SER A 54 -14.97 -12.27 8.11
N LYS A 55 -15.69 -12.03 7.00
CA LYS A 55 -16.94 -11.25 6.96
C LYS A 55 -16.78 -9.83 7.51
N GLN A 56 -15.57 -9.26 7.42
CA GLN A 56 -15.27 -7.91 7.85
C GLN A 56 -14.90 -7.03 6.66
N LYS A 57 -15.35 -5.78 6.69
CA LYS A 57 -14.81 -4.75 5.79
C LYS A 57 -13.50 -4.22 6.37
N LEU A 58 -12.41 -4.43 5.64
CA LEU A 58 -11.03 -4.11 6.03
C LEU A 58 -10.40 -3.07 5.11
N LEU A 59 -10.62 -3.16 3.79
CA LEU A 59 -10.02 -2.30 2.78
C LEU A 59 -11.05 -1.30 2.22
N THR A 60 -10.72 -0.01 2.32
CA THR A 60 -11.50 1.08 1.72
C THR A 60 -10.71 1.71 0.58
N ILE A 61 -11.27 1.70 -0.64
CA ILE A 61 -10.66 2.34 -1.80
C ILE A 61 -10.95 3.84 -1.75
N THR A 62 -9.89 4.63 -1.58
CA THR A 62 -9.97 6.09 -1.45
C THR A 62 -9.44 6.81 -2.70
N GLY A 63 -8.67 6.10 -3.52
CA GLY A 63 -7.70 6.70 -4.42
C GLY A 63 -6.52 7.31 -3.67
N SER A 64 -5.52 7.79 -4.41
CA SER A 64 -4.38 8.52 -3.86
C SER A 64 -3.93 9.62 -4.79
N VAL A 65 -3.25 10.61 -4.21
CA VAL A 65 -2.45 11.60 -4.90
C VAL A 65 -1.02 11.46 -4.40
N VAL A 66 -0.07 11.30 -5.32
CA VAL A 66 1.37 11.26 -5.03
C VAL A 66 2.02 12.46 -5.71
N LEU A 67 2.75 13.26 -4.93
CA LEU A 67 3.43 14.45 -5.41
C LEU A 67 4.85 14.08 -5.81
N LEU A 68 5.21 14.33 -7.07
CA LEU A 68 6.45 13.87 -7.66
C LEU A 68 7.15 15.02 -8.39
N PRO A 69 8.48 15.13 -8.32
CA PRO A 69 9.22 16.08 -9.16
C PRO A 69 9.04 15.74 -10.65
N LYS A 70 8.91 16.77 -11.49
CA LYS A 70 8.83 16.63 -12.95
C LYS A 70 10.09 15.96 -13.52
N ALA A 71 11.25 16.43 -13.07
CA ALA A 71 12.57 16.05 -13.53
C ALA A 71 13.59 16.16 -12.38
N GLY A 72 14.77 15.58 -12.59
CA GLY A 72 15.87 15.55 -11.62
C GLY A 72 16.74 14.32 -11.90
N PRO A 73 17.87 14.15 -11.20
CA PRO A 73 18.55 12.86 -11.16
C PRO A 73 17.66 11.92 -10.36
N GLY A 74 16.54 11.49 -10.94
CA GLY A 74 15.70 10.46 -10.35
C GLY A 74 16.61 9.27 -10.07
N ALA A 75 16.64 8.78 -8.84
CA ALA A 75 17.43 7.58 -8.58
C ALA A 75 16.88 6.46 -9.46
N PRO A 76 17.75 5.58 -10.00
CA PRO A 76 17.34 4.46 -10.85
C PRO A 76 16.30 3.51 -10.21
N ALA A 77 16.06 3.61 -8.90
CA ALA A 77 15.02 2.95 -8.12
C ALA A 77 14.96 3.69 -6.77
N PHE A 78 13.99 3.38 -5.90
CA PHE A 78 14.08 3.78 -4.49
C PHE A 78 15.36 3.21 -3.88
N ASP A 79 16.43 3.99 -3.90
CA ASP A 79 17.65 3.68 -3.16
C ASP A 79 17.52 4.38 -1.81
N GLU A 80 17.18 3.58 -0.79
CA GLU A 80 17.09 4.01 0.61
C GLU A 80 18.37 4.74 1.07
N TRP A 81 19.51 4.48 0.43
CA TRP A 81 20.78 5.14 0.72
C TRP A 81 20.88 6.58 0.18
N THR A 82 20.23 6.88 -0.95
CA THR A 82 20.30 8.21 -1.59
C THR A 82 19.13 9.12 -1.26
N ASN A 83 18.08 8.59 -0.61
CA ASN A 83 16.85 9.33 -0.27
C ASN A 83 16.22 10.04 -1.48
N SER A 84 16.40 9.45 -2.66
CA SER A 84 15.97 10.03 -3.92
C SER A 84 14.50 9.71 -4.18
N ILE A 85 13.71 10.74 -4.45
CA ILE A 85 12.29 10.60 -4.82
C ILE A 85 12.23 10.27 -6.32
N PRO A 86 11.46 9.25 -6.75
CA PRO A 86 11.29 8.98 -8.17
C PRO A 86 10.64 10.17 -8.88
N THR A 87 11.05 10.39 -10.13
CA THR A 87 10.40 11.40 -10.98
C THR A 87 9.01 10.94 -11.40
N ALA A 88 8.17 11.90 -11.83
CA ALA A 88 6.87 11.63 -12.43
C ALA A 88 6.95 10.60 -13.58
N ARG A 89 8.03 10.66 -14.36
CA ARG A 89 8.30 9.74 -15.48
C ARG A 89 8.56 8.31 -15.00
N GLN A 90 9.47 8.12 -14.04
CA GLN A 90 9.78 6.78 -13.51
C GLN A 90 8.56 6.15 -12.85
N TRP A 91 7.77 6.98 -12.16
CA TRP A 91 6.50 6.55 -11.60
C TRP A 91 5.54 6.06 -12.68
N ALA A 92 5.35 6.85 -13.74
CA ALA A 92 4.52 6.50 -14.89
C ALA A 92 4.97 5.17 -15.53
N GLU A 93 6.29 4.99 -15.74
CA GLU A 93 6.87 3.78 -16.33
C GLU A 93 6.50 2.51 -15.53
N GLY A 94 6.53 2.57 -14.19
CA GLY A 94 6.09 1.46 -13.33
C GLY A 94 4.62 1.07 -13.50
N LEU A 95 3.75 2.07 -13.67
CA LEU A 95 2.31 1.88 -13.88
C LEU A 95 1.99 1.39 -15.29
N ASP A 96 2.65 1.98 -16.29
CA ASP A 96 2.49 1.63 -17.71
C ASP A 96 2.91 0.18 -17.96
N ALA A 97 4.05 -0.26 -17.39
CA ALA A 97 4.51 -1.64 -17.47
C ALA A 97 3.48 -2.66 -16.92
N ASN A 98 2.55 -2.20 -16.08
CA ASN A 98 1.51 -3.01 -15.46
C ASN A 98 0.10 -2.73 -15.97
N ASN A 99 -0.04 -1.90 -17.01
CA ASN A 99 -1.30 -1.44 -17.58
C ASN A 99 -2.25 -0.88 -16.50
N LEU A 100 -1.71 -0.08 -15.57
CA LEU A 100 -2.51 0.59 -14.54
C LEU A 100 -2.86 2.01 -14.95
N PRO A 101 -4.15 2.40 -14.94
CA PRO A 101 -4.55 3.75 -15.26
C PRO A 101 -4.15 4.72 -14.14
N TYR A 102 -3.61 5.86 -14.54
CA TYR A 102 -3.32 7.00 -13.68
C TYR A 102 -3.62 8.31 -14.41
N GLU A 103 -3.70 9.39 -13.65
CA GLU A 103 -3.81 10.74 -14.18
C GLU A 103 -2.61 11.54 -13.68
N LEU A 104 -1.85 12.14 -14.59
CA LEU A 104 -0.73 13.01 -14.24
C LEU A 104 -1.14 14.46 -14.46
N LEU A 105 -1.14 15.25 -13.39
CA LEU A 105 -1.49 16.67 -13.40
C LEU A 105 -0.22 17.49 -13.18
N ASP A 106 -0.06 18.58 -13.93
CA ASP A 106 0.93 19.59 -13.62
C ASP A 106 0.52 20.41 -12.38
N HIS A 107 1.41 21.28 -11.93
CA HIS A 107 1.19 22.11 -10.75
C HIS A 107 -0.07 23.00 -10.84
N GLU A 108 -0.40 23.58 -12.01
CA GLU A 108 -1.58 24.45 -12.15
C GLU A 108 -2.88 23.64 -12.03
N ALA A 109 -2.97 22.52 -12.74
CA ALA A 109 -4.12 21.64 -12.69
C ALA A 109 -4.29 21.01 -11.30
N ALA A 110 -3.19 20.60 -10.67
CA ALA A 110 -3.19 20.07 -9.31
C ALA A 110 -3.62 21.13 -8.28
N ASN A 111 -3.11 22.36 -8.36
CA ASN A 111 -3.50 23.46 -7.45
C ASN A 111 -4.95 23.91 -7.63
N ARG A 112 -5.47 23.83 -8.86
CA ARG A 112 -6.90 24.09 -9.13
C ARG A 112 -7.79 23.02 -8.51
N ARG A 113 -7.38 21.75 -8.58
CA ARG A 113 -8.16 20.61 -8.10
C ARG A 113 -8.03 20.37 -6.59
N TRP A 114 -6.83 20.56 -6.06
CA TRP A 114 -6.45 20.36 -4.67
C TRP A 114 -5.68 21.59 -4.17
N PRO A 115 -6.38 22.72 -3.93
CA PRO A 115 -5.74 23.96 -3.51
C PRO A 115 -5.00 23.87 -2.17
N GLN A 116 -5.23 22.81 -1.39
CA GLN A 116 -4.57 22.58 -0.10
C GLN A 116 -3.08 22.22 -0.25
N PHE A 117 -2.63 21.72 -1.41
CA PHE A 117 -1.25 21.25 -1.59
C PHE A 117 -0.27 22.32 -2.06
N SER A 118 -0.72 23.39 -2.76
CA SER A 118 0.13 24.50 -3.23
C SER A 118 1.46 24.05 -3.88
N LEU A 119 1.37 23.23 -4.94
CA LEU A 119 2.51 22.69 -5.68
C LEU A 119 3.29 23.79 -6.40
N LYS A 120 4.61 23.64 -6.40
CA LYS A 120 5.54 24.44 -7.20
C LYS A 120 5.56 23.98 -8.66
N GLU A 121 6.05 24.84 -9.55
CA GLU A 121 6.12 24.59 -10.99
C GLU A 121 6.90 23.33 -11.38
N ASP A 122 7.91 22.96 -10.59
CA ASP A 122 8.75 21.77 -10.81
C ASP A 122 8.11 20.46 -10.31
N MET A 123 6.90 20.51 -9.76
CA MET A 123 6.18 19.36 -9.23
C MET A 123 5.01 18.93 -10.14
N THR A 124 4.61 17.68 -9.97
CA THR A 124 3.42 17.06 -10.56
C THR A 124 2.64 16.30 -9.50
N ALA A 125 1.37 16.00 -9.80
CA ALA A 125 0.54 15.12 -9.01
C ALA A 125 0.12 13.90 -9.84
N ASN A 126 0.52 12.70 -9.40
CA ASN A 126 -0.03 11.45 -9.92
C ASN A 126 -1.25 11.04 -9.11
N ARG A 127 -2.40 10.88 -9.76
CA ARG A 127 -3.61 10.36 -9.15
C ARG A 127 -3.83 8.91 -9.58
N SER A 128 -3.96 8.04 -8.59
CA SER A 128 -4.28 6.62 -8.79
C SER A 128 -5.62 6.29 -8.13
N ALA A 129 -6.59 5.81 -8.92
CA ALA A 129 -7.95 5.57 -8.43
C ALA A 129 -8.09 4.30 -7.57
N LYS A 130 -7.17 3.34 -7.70
CA LYS A 130 -7.27 2.03 -7.04
C LYS A 130 -6.60 1.95 -5.69
N THR A 131 -5.82 2.96 -5.28
CA THR A 131 -5.22 2.99 -3.94
C THR A 131 -6.30 3.02 -2.86
N GLY A 132 -6.02 2.40 -1.72
CA GLY A 132 -6.90 2.41 -0.56
C GLY A 132 -6.16 2.50 0.76
N ILE A 133 -6.96 2.47 1.81
CA ILE A 133 -6.52 2.33 3.20
C ILE A 133 -7.09 1.06 3.78
N VAL A 134 -6.29 0.34 4.55
CA VAL A 134 -6.73 -0.86 5.26
C VAL A 134 -6.70 -0.63 6.76
N HIS A 135 -7.67 -1.21 7.48
CA HIS A 135 -7.67 -1.15 8.94
C HIS A 135 -6.64 -2.12 9.53
N ALA A 136 -5.46 -1.63 9.89
CA ALA A 136 -4.30 -2.46 10.23
C ALA A 136 -4.58 -3.44 11.39
N GLY A 137 -5.00 -2.93 12.56
CA GLY A 137 -5.30 -3.78 13.71
C GLY A 137 -6.38 -4.84 13.45
N LYS A 138 -7.48 -4.48 12.76
CA LYS A 138 -8.55 -5.42 12.41
C LYS A 138 -8.07 -6.49 11.44
N SER A 139 -7.23 -6.12 10.47
CA SER A 139 -6.68 -7.08 9.50
C SER A 139 -5.81 -8.13 10.19
N VAL A 140 -4.92 -7.71 11.09
CA VAL A 140 -4.08 -8.65 11.87
C VAL A 140 -4.95 -9.58 12.72
N ALA A 141 -5.94 -9.02 13.43
CA ALA A 141 -6.87 -9.80 14.24
C ALA A 141 -7.69 -10.79 13.40
N ALA A 142 -8.15 -10.39 12.21
CA ALA A 142 -8.88 -11.27 11.29
C ALA A 142 -8.02 -12.43 10.80
N ILE A 143 -6.76 -12.17 10.43
CA ILE A 143 -5.80 -13.22 10.03
C ILE A 143 -5.55 -14.18 11.19
N GLN A 144 -5.32 -13.67 12.39
CA GLN A 144 -5.10 -14.50 13.58
C GLN A 144 -6.31 -15.37 13.93
N PHE A 145 -7.51 -14.79 13.86
CA PHE A 145 -8.76 -15.49 14.08
C PHE A 145 -8.96 -16.63 13.07
N LEU A 146 -8.80 -16.35 11.77
CA LEU A 146 -8.96 -17.36 10.72
C LEU A 146 -7.91 -18.47 10.83
N ALA A 147 -6.66 -18.13 11.14
CA ALA A 147 -5.62 -19.13 11.36
C ALA A 147 -5.96 -20.08 12.51
N ARG A 148 -6.43 -19.55 13.66
CA ARG A 148 -6.92 -20.36 14.79
C ARG A 148 -8.12 -21.22 14.39
N LEU A 149 -9.09 -20.66 13.65
CA LEU A 149 -10.26 -21.39 13.16
C LEU A 149 -9.87 -22.58 12.27
N HIS A 150 -8.79 -22.45 11.49
CA HIS A 150 -8.23 -23.51 10.66
C HIS A 150 -7.24 -24.44 11.39
N GLY A 151 -7.15 -24.35 12.72
CA GLY A 151 -6.38 -25.28 13.55
C GLY A 151 -4.92 -24.89 13.77
N THR A 152 -4.54 -23.64 13.48
CA THR A 152 -3.21 -23.13 13.85
C THR A 152 -3.11 -22.95 15.36
N GLU A 153 -2.10 -23.55 15.97
CA GLU A 153 -1.75 -23.31 17.37
C GLU A 153 -1.01 -21.97 17.48
N MET A 154 -1.48 -21.07 18.36
CA MET A 154 -0.80 -19.80 18.61
C MET A 154 -0.22 -19.77 20.01
N LYS A 155 1.08 -19.54 20.11
CA LYS A 155 1.81 -19.33 21.36
C LYS A 155 2.15 -17.85 21.48
N GLU A 156 1.65 -17.22 22.53
CA GLU A 156 2.00 -15.87 22.95
C GLU A 156 2.66 -15.98 24.34
N HIS A 157 3.71 -15.18 24.56
CA HIS A 157 4.57 -15.17 25.77
C HIS A 157 5.55 -16.34 25.92
#